data_AF-A0A538GX37-F1
#
_entry.id   AF-A0A538GX37-F1
#
_cell.length_a   1.000
_cell.length_b   1.000
_cell.length_c   1.000
_cell.angle_alpha   90.00
_cell.angle_beta   90.00
_cell.angle_gamma   90.00
#
_symmetry.space_group_name_H-M   'P 1'
#
loop_
_entity.id
_entity.type
_entity.pdbx_description
1 polymer ?
#
loop_
_entity_poly.entity_id
_entity_poly.type
_entity_poly.pdbx_seq_one_letter_code
_entity_poly.pdbx_strand_id
1 'polypeptide(L)' 'ESTRRARVFAGYAGWGEGQLETELEEESWIVEPALVEDVFAEDAEELWSRVLRRKGGQYAVVALMPPDPSLN' A
#
# COMPACT_ATOMS: atom_id res chain seq x y z
N GLU A 1 -6.08 29.14 9.90
CA GLU A 1 -4.92 28.38 9.39
C GLU A 1 -5.35 27.73 8.07
N SER A 2 -4.56 27.86 6.98
CA SER A 2 -4.96 27.37 5.66
C SER A 2 -4.29 26.02 5.37
N THR A 3 -5.08 24.99 5.06
CA THR A 3 -4.60 23.64 4.71
C THR A 3 -3.77 23.70 3.42
N ARG A 4 -2.48 23.31 3.50
CA ARG A 4 -1.56 23.40 2.35
C ARG A 4 -1.74 22.29 1.31
N ARG A 5 -2.21 21.09 1.71
CA ARG A 5 -2.51 19.94 0.84
C ARG A 5 -3.55 19.03 1.50
N ALA A 6 -4.49 18.49 0.73
CA ALA A 6 -5.52 17.56 1.20
C ALA A 6 -5.78 16.46 0.16
N ARG A 7 -6.11 15.25 0.63
CA ARG A 7 -6.63 14.15 -0.16
C ARG A 7 -7.86 13.59 0.55
N VAL A 8 -8.92 13.34 -0.20
CA VAL A 8 -10.21 12.87 0.34
C VAL A 8 -10.39 11.42 -0.04
N PHE A 9 -10.76 10.59 0.94
CA PHE A 9 -11.09 9.18 0.76
C PHE A 9 -12.55 8.97 1.18
N ALA A 10 -13.27 8.14 0.44
CA ALA A 10 -14.64 7.75 0.77
C ALA A 10 -14.64 6.29 1.24
N GLY A 11 -15.02 6.07 2.50
CA GLY A 11 -14.94 4.76 3.15
C GLY A 11 -13.61 4.51 3.84
N TYR A 12 -13.48 3.32 4.44
CA TYR A 12 -12.28 2.87 5.14
C TYR A 12 -12.18 1.35 5.10
N ALA A 13 -10.96 0.83 5.19
CA ALA A 13 -10.73 -0.57 5.52
C ALA A 13 -10.80 -0.74 7.05
N GLY A 14 -11.49 -1.77 7.52
CA GLY A 14 -11.63 -2.08 8.93
C GLY A 14 -11.38 -3.57 9.15
N TRP A 15 -10.84 -3.88 10.33
CA TRP A 15 -10.56 -5.24 10.76
C TRP A 15 -11.44 -5.58 11.95
N GLY A 16 -11.95 -6.81 11.99
CA GLY A 16 -12.55 -7.39 13.18
C GLY A 16 -11.52 -7.63 14.28
N GLU A 17 -11.98 -8.01 15.46
CA GLU A 17 -11.11 -8.35 16.58
C GLU A 17 -10.17 -9.51 16.20
N GLY A 18 -8.85 -9.29 16.35
CA GLY A 18 -7.81 -10.29 16.04
C GLY A 18 -7.58 -10.56 14.55
N GLN A 19 -8.36 -9.95 13.65
CA GLN A 19 -8.29 -10.26 12.22
C GLN A 19 -6.98 -9.78 11.61
N LEU A 20 -6.57 -8.53 11.90
CA LEU A 20 -5.31 -7.98 11.36
C LEU A 20 -4.11 -8.79 11.85
N GLU A 21 -4.10 -9.18 13.13
CA GLU A 21 -3.06 -10.00 13.72
C GLU A 21 -2.96 -11.35 13.01
N THR A 22 -4.09 -12.01 12.78
CA THR A 22 -4.16 -13.28 12.04
C THR A 22 -3.62 -13.10 10.61
N GLU A 23 -4.06 -12.06 9.90
CA GLU A 23 -3.61 -11.79 8.53
C GLU A 23 -2.09 -11.50 8.47
N LEU A 24 -1.53 -10.85 9.49
CA LEU A 24 -0.09 -10.61 9.60
C LEU A 24 0.69 -11.89 9.91
N GLU A 25 0.17 -12.76 10.78
CA GLU A 25 0.75 -14.08 11.09
C GLU A 25 0.75 -15.00 9.87
N GLU A 26 -0.29 -14.92 9.02
CA GLU A 26 -0.41 -15.65 7.75
C GLU A 26 0.40 -15.04 6.60
N GLU A 27 1.18 -13.98 6.84
CA GLU A 27 1.94 -13.24 5.82
C GLU A 27 1.07 -12.69 4.67
N SER A 28 -0.21 -12.40 4.94
CA SER A 28 -1.15 -11.87 3.94
C SER A 28 -0.85 -10.42 3.55
N TRP A 29 -0.05 -9.70 4.35
CA TRP A 29 0.33 -8.31 4.11
C TRP A 29 1.83 -8.11 4.02
N ILE A 30 2.24 -7.25 3.07
CA ILE A 30 3.60 -6.70 3.03
C ILE A 30 3.59 -5.37 3.79
N VAL A 31 4.19 -5.35 4.98
CA VAL A 31 4.21 -4.16 5.86
C VAL A 31 5.42 -3.29 5.57
N GLU A 32 5.22 -1.98 5.41
CA GLU A 32 6.27 -0.98 5.21
C GLU A 32 5.89 0.34 5.90
N PRO A 33 6.83 1.04 6.57
CA PRO A 33 6.58 2.39 7.07
C PRO A 33 6.06 3.34 5.98
N ALA A 34 4.95 4.02 6.29
CA ALA A 34 4.35 5.02 5.42
C ALA A 34 5.15 6.32 5.43
N LEU A 35 5.30 6.95 4.26
CA LEU A 35 5.85 8.29 4.12
C LEU A 35 4.74 9.28 3.80
N VAL A 36 4.94 10.57 4.11
CA VAL A 36 3.93 11.62 3.85
C VAL A 36 3.60 11.70 2.36
N GLU A 37 4.60 11.51 1.51
CA GLU A 37 4.49 11.45 0.06
C GLU A 37 3.69 10.24 -0.45
N ASP A 38 3.45 9.20 0.35
CA ASP A 38 2.58 8.08 -0.02
C ASP A 38 1.11 8.51 0.03
N VAL A 39 0.73 9.26 1.07
CA VAL A 39 -0.63 9.81 1.22
C VAL A 39 -0.93 10.81 0.10
N PHE A 40 0.07 11.57 -0.35
CA PHE A 40 -0.08 12.63 -1.37
C PHE A 40 0.53 12.26 -2.74
N ALA A 41 0.75 10.99 -3.04
CA ALA A 41 1.35 10.54 -4.30
C ALA A 41 0.53 11.02 -5.51
N GLU A 42 1.15 11.69 -6.49
CA GLU A 42 0.44 12.30 -7.63
C GLU A 42 -0.43 11.30 -8.39
N ASP A 43 0.10 10.10 -8.63
CA ASP A 43 -0.61 8.97 -9.19
C ASP A 43 -0.85 7.89 -8.12
N ALA A 44 -2.11 7.51 -7.92
CA ALA A 44 -2.50 6.47 -6.99
C ALA A 44 -2.25 5.06 -7.56
N GLU A 45 -2.29 4.89 -8.89
CA GLU A 45 -2.05 3.61 -9.55
C GLU A 45 -0.58 3.18 -9.41
N GLU A 46 0.34 4.15 -9.45
CA GLU A 46 1.76 3.87 -9.29
C GLU A 46 2.19 3.66 -7.83
N LEU A 47 1.39 4.09 -6.85
CA LEU A 47 1.75 4.11 -5.43
C LEU A 47 2.21 2.74 -4.94
N TRP A 48 1.48 1.68 -5.28
CA TRP A 48 1.79 0.31 -4.87
C TRP A 48 3.17 -0.13 -5.37
N SER A 49 3.44 0.06 -6.67
CA SER A 49 4.72 -0.30 -7.28
C SER A 49 5.88 0.51 -6.67
N ARG A 50 5.64 1.79 -6.36
CA ARG A 50 6.63 2.70 -5.77
C ARG A 50 7.01 2.28 -4.36
N VAL A 51 6.03 1.95 -3.52
CA VAL A 51 6.27 1.49 -2.13
C VAL A 51 7.02 0.17 -2.12
N LEU A 52 6.65 -0.78 -2.98
CA LEU A 52 7.34 -2.08 -3.06
C LEU A 52 8.76 -1.98 -3.62
N ARG A 53 9.01 -1.11 -4.61
CA ARG A 53 10.37 -0.81 -5.08
C ARG A 53 11.23 -0.19 -3.98
N ARG A 54 10.66 0.74 -3.20
CA ARG A 54 11.34 1.34 -2.04
C ARG A 54 11.70 0.30 -0.98
N LYS A 55 10.78 -0.61 -0.68
CA LYS A 55 11.02 -1.73 0.26
C LYS A 55 12.18 -2.63 -0.19
N GLY A 56 12.34 -2.82 -1.50
CA GLY A 56 13.49 -3.48 -2.09
C GLY A 56 13.51 -5.01 -1.89
N GLY A 57 14.67 -5.61 -2.18
CA GLY A 57 14.85 -7.06 -2.10
C GLY A 57 13.89 -7.82 -3.02
N GLN A 58 13.33 -8.93 -2.52
CA GLN A 58 12.34 -9.72 -3.26
C GLN A 58 11.05 -8.95 -3.61
N TYR A 59 10.69 -7.93 -2.82
CA TYR A 59 9.47 -7.15 -3.03
C TYR A 59 9.57 -6.22 -4.24
N ALA A 60 10.78 -5.83 -4.65
CA ALA A 60 10.96 -5.05 -5.88
C ALA A 60 10.58 -5.83 -7.15
N VAL A 61 10.62 -7.18 -7.10
CA VAL A 61 10.14 -8.04 -8.19
C VAL A 61 8.62 -8.05 -8.23
N VAL A 62 7.97 -8.13 -7.06
CA VAL A 62 6.50 -8.05 -6.92
C VAL A 62 5.97 -6.74 -7.49
N ALA A 63 6.71 -5.63 -7.37
CA ALA A 63 6.37 -4.35 -7.96
C ALA A 63 6.23 -4.33 -9.50
N LEU A 64 6.67 -5.39 -10.19
CA LEU A 64 6.56 -5.57 -11.63
C LEU A 64 5.37 -6.44 -12.03
N MET A 65 4.68 -7.06 -11.07
CA MET A 65 3.52 -7.89 -11.35
C MET A 65 2.38 -7.02 -11.90
N PRO A 66 1.65 -7.52 -12.90
CA PRO A 66 0.45 -6.85 -13.39
C PRO A 66 -0.59 -6.72 -12.25
N PRO A 67 -1.46 -5.69 -12.30
CA PRO A 67 -2.53 -5.51 -11.32
C PRO A 67 -3.50 -6.70 -11.26
N ASP A 68 -3.64 -7.42 -12.38
CA ASP A 68 -4.36 -8.68 -12.47
C ASP A 68 -3.34 -9.84 -12.45
N PRO A 69 -3.30 -10.62 -11.35
CA PRO A 69 -2.37 -11.75 -11.23
C PRO A 69 -2.56 -12.83 -12.29
N SER A 70 -3.72 -12.90 -12.94
CA SER A 70 -4.05 -13.90 -13.98
C SER A 70 -3.40 -13.62 -15.34
N LEU A 71 -2.72 -12.48 -15.49
CA LEU A 71 -2.04 -12.07 -16.73
C LEU A 71 -0.56 -12.48 -16.81
N ASN A 72 -0.07 -13.34 -15.90
CA ASN A 72 1.27 -13.95 -15.92
C ASN A 72 1.21 -15.39 -16.45
#